data_AF-A0A2M6YNY8-F1
#
_entry.id   AF-A0A2M6YNY8-F1
#
_cell.length_a   1.000
_cell.length_b   1.000
_cell.length_c   1.000
_cell.angle_alpha   90.00
_cell.angle_beta   90.00
_cell.angle_gamma   90.00
#
_symmetry.space_group_name_H-M   'P 1'
#
loop_
_entity.id
_entity.type
_entity.pdbx_description
1 polymer ?
#
loop_
_entity_poly.entity_id
_entity_poly.type
_entity_poly.pdbx_seq_one_letter_code
_entity_poly.pdbx_strand_id
1 'polypeptide(L)'
;MHGRWRSEETGEAGTWDGVRVDLIGLQLRSPALVPLFEYRFSDSRPPIYSTHPDLAAAGARRSERPLCRVWRNPLPRFLPDLELRPAASNQDPDQADSS
;
A
#
# COMPACT_ATOMS: atom_id res chain seq x y z
N MET A 1 -23.34 3.67 7.13
CA MET A 1 -23.55 4.89 6.32
C MET A 1 -24.97 5.33 6.58
N HIS A 2 -25.20 6.56 7.04
CA HIS A 2 -26.53 7.07 7.38
C HIS A 2 -26.80 8.31 6.54
N GLY A 3 -28.03 8.42 6.06
CA GLY A 3 -28.49 9.59 5.34
C GLY A 3 -30.00 9.55 5.21
N ARG A 4 -30.52 10.64 4.66
CA ARG A 4 -31.95 10.89 4.61
C ARG A 4 -32.36 11.02 3.15
N TRP A 5 -33.37 10.24 2.78
CA TRP A 5 -34.06 10.44 1.52
C TRP A 5 -34.95 11.69 1.63
N ARG A 6 -34.83 12.61 0.67
CA ARG A 6 -35.79 13.71 0.46
C ARG A 6 -36.47 13.51 -0.88
N SER A 7 -37.76 13.18 -0.86
CA SER A 7 -38.58 13.11 -2.08
C SER A 7 -39.04 14.50 -2.51
N GLU A 8 -39.19 14.69 -3.81
CA GLU A 8 -39.94 15.83 -4.36
C GLU A 8 -41.46 15.55 -4.32
N GLU A 9 -42.27 16.58 -4.54
CA GLU A 9 -43.71 16.67 -4.25
C GLU A 9 -44.56 15.57 -4.91
N THR A 10 -44.08 14.98 -6.02
CA THR A 10 -44.75 13.87 -6.72
C THR A 10 -44.32 12.48 -6.26
N GLY A 11 -43.32 12.36 -5.38
CA GLY A 11 -42.88 11.10 -4.78
C GLY A 11 -42.09 10.15 -5.70
N GLU A 12 -42.06 10.39 -7.01
CA GLU A 12 -41.38 9.53 -8.00
C GLU A 12 -39.86 9.79 -8.12
N ALA A 13 -39.39 10.92 -7.59
CA ALA A 13 -37.98 11.29 -7.58
C ALA A 13 -37.57 11.94 -6.25
N GLY A 14 -36.27 11.90 -5.94
CA GLY A 14 -35.74 12.48 -4.71
C GLY A 14 -34.22 12.53 -4.68
N THR A 15 -33.71 13.31 -3.73
CA THR A 15 -32.27 13.45 -3.48
C THR A 15 -31.89 12.67 -2.22
N TRP A 16 -30.80 11.91 -2.31
CA TRP A 16 -30.22 11.21 -1.18
C TRP A 16 -29.18 12.12 -0.51
N ASP A 17 -29.48 12.62 0.69
CA ASP A 17 -28.50 13.38 1.46
C ASP A 17 -27.74 12.45 2.40
N GLY A 18 -26.51 12.15 2.04
CA GLY A 18 -25.56 11.43 2.87
C GLY A 18 -24.56 12.39 3.51
N VAL A 19 -24.29 12.21 4.80
CA VAL A 19 -23.10 12.80 5.41
C VAL A 19 -21.89 11.98 4.97
N ARG A 20 -20.94 12.60 4.27
CA ARG A 20 -19.66 11.95 4.00
C ARG A 20 -18.96 11.72 5.34
N VAL A 21 -18.83 10.45 5.71
CA VAL A 21 -18.03 10.06 6.86
C VAL A 21 -16.56 10.37 6.52
N ASP A 22 -15.79 10.90 7.48
CA ASP A 22 -14.35 11.11 7.31
C ASP A 22 -13.64 9.75 7.19
N LEU A 23 -13.58 9.27 5.95
CA LEU A 23 -12.95 8.00 5.61
C LEU A 23 -11.44 8.05 5.83
N ILE A 24 -10.79 9.21 5.76
CA ILE A 24 -9.35 9.35 5.97
C ILE A 24 -9.03 9.08 7.45
N GLY A 25 -9.76 9.73 8.36
CA GLY A 25 -9.60 9.53 9.80
C GLY A 25 -9.96 8.13 10.29
N LEU A 26 -10.90 7.44 9.61
CA LEU A 26 -11.25 6.05 9.89
C LEU A 26 -10.24 5.06 9.30
N GLN A 27 -9.75 5.30 8.10
CA GLN A 27 -8.77 4.43 7.45
C GLN A 27 -7.46 4.39 8.24
N LEU A 28 -6.96 5.54 8.72
CA LEU A 28 -5.74 5.63 9.53
C LEU A 28 -5.81 4.84 10.84
N ARG A 29 -7.01 4.60 11.37
CA ARG A 29 -7.27 3.82 12.59
C ARG A 29 -7.58 2.34 12.32
N SER A 30 -7.64 1.94 11.05
CA SER A 30 -7.92 0.56 10.69
C SER A 30 -6.82 -0.38 11.22
N PRO A 31 -7.15 -1.48 11.90
CA PRO A 31 -6.18 -2.50 12.31
C PRO A 31 -5.55 -3.22 11.11
N ALA A 32 -6.12 -3.08 9.91
CA ALA A 32 -5.53 -3.57 8.67
C ALA A 32 -4.36 -2.71 8.19
N LEU A 33 -4.20 -1.46 8.66
CA LEU A 33 -3.01 -0.65 8.37
C LEU A 33 -1.91 -0.91 9.40
N VAL A 34 -0.77 -1.41 8.93
CA VAL A 34 0.41 -1.67 9.76
C VAL A 34 1.58 -0.76 9.39
N PRO A 35 2.41 -0.37 10.36
CA PRO A 35 3.61 0.43 10.10
C PRO A 35 4.66 -0.37 9.35
N LEU A 36 5.22 0.22 8.28
CA LEU A 36 6.37 -0.31 7.55
C LEU A 36 7.66 0.36 8.05
N PHE A 37 8.65 -0.44 8.39
CA PHE A 37 9.96 0.03 8.85
C PHE A 37 11.06 -0.32 7.86
N GLU A 38 12.12 0.48 7.88
CA GLU A 38 13.39 0.16 7.24
C GLU A 38 14.30 -0.57 8.22
N TYR A 39 15.01 -1.58 7.74
CA TYR A 39 16.02 -2.34 8.46
C TYR A 39 17.33 -2.25 7.69
N ARG A 40 18.35 -1.66 8.33
CA ARG A 40 19.70 -1.51 7.77
C ARG A 40 20.65 -2.46 8.45
N PHE A 41 21.44 -3.18 7.66
CA PHE A 41 22.52 -4.00 8.19
C PHE A 41 23.85 -3.24 8.14
N SER A 42 24.83 -3.73 8.89
CA SER A 42 26.16 -3.12 8.96
C SER A 42 27.07 -3.53 7.80
N ASP A 43 26.84 -4.71 7.21
CA ASP A 43 27.41 -5.07 5.92
C ASP A 43 26.68 -4.26 4.84
N SER A 44 27.40 -3.81 3.81
CA SER A 44 26.96 -2.82 2.81
C SER A 44 25.76 -3.23 1.93
N ARG A 45 24.97 -4.21 2.36
CA ARG A 45 23.78 -4.71 1.68
C ARG A 45 22.66 -3.68 1.66
N PRO A 46 21.75 -3.77 0.67
CA PRO A 46 20.57 -2.92 0.61
C PRO A 46 19.69 -3.04 1.87
N PRO A 47 18.96 -1.96 2.24
CA PRO A 47 18.00 -2.02 3.32
C PRO A 47 16.85 -2.97 2.99
N ILE A 48 16.29 -3.59 4.04
CA ILE A 48 15.07 -4.39 3.94
C ILE A 48 13.91 -3.59 4.52
N TYR A 49 12.74 -3.68 3.89
CA TYR A 49 11.51 -3.07 4.40
C TYR A 49 10.57 -4.15 4.92
N SER A 50 10.10 -3.99 6.16
CA SER A 50 9.24 -5.00 6.77
C SER A 50 8.32 -4.41 7.82
N THR A 51 7.19 -5.08 8.00
CA THR A 51 6.24 -4.81 9.09
C THR A 51 6.51 -5.71 10.32
N HIS A 52 7.38 -6.72 10.16
CA HIS A 52 7.73 -7.66 11.23
C HIS A 52 8.85 -7.09 12.12
N PRO A 53 8.69 -7.09 13.46
CA PRO A 53 9.70 -6.57 14.38
C PRO A 53 10.94 -7.48 14.49
N ASP A 54 10.81 -8.76 14.13
CA ASP A 54 11.80 -9.80 14.44
C ASP A 54 13.10 -9.70 13.61
N LEU A 55 13.11 -8.88 12.55
CA LEU A 55 14.33 -8.62 11.78
C LEU A 55 15.42 -7.89 12.58
N ALA A 56 15.05 -7.22 13.68
CA ALA A 56 16.03 -6.64 14.60
C ALA A 56 16.89 -7.72 15.29
N ALA A 57 16.33 -8.91 15.54
CA ALA A 57 17.07 -10.02 16.14
C ALA A 57 18.10 -10.65 15.19
N ALA A 58 17.98 -10.39 13.88
CA ALA A 58 18.91 -10.86 12.85
C ALA A 58 20.09 -9.90 12.60
N GLY A 59 20.37 -8.97 13.53
CA GLY A 59 21.48 -8.02 13.43
C GLY A 59 21.19 -6.76 12.61
N ALA A 60 19.94 -6.54 12.19
CA ALA A 60 19.55 -5.33 11.47
C ALA A 60 19.13 -4.20 12.43
N ARG A 61 19.58 -2.98 12.17
CA ARG A 61 19.09 -1.78 12.87
C ARG A 61 17.80 -1.29 12.22
N ARG A 62 16.70 -1.34 12.97
CA ARG A 62 15.41 -0.77 12.56
C ARG A 62 15.43 0.77 12.61
N SER A 63 14.76 1.44 11.69
CA SER A 63 14.48 2.88 11.78
C SER A 63 13.66 3.22 13.04
N GLU A 64 13.89 4.41 13.62
CA GLU A 64 13.17 4.87 14.82
C GLU A 64 11.68 5.11 14.54
N ARG A 65 11.39 5.71 13.37
CA ARG A 65 10.03 5.99 12.91
C ARG A 65 9.68 5.09 11.72
N PRO A 66 8.40 4.71 11.59
CA PRO A 66 7.94 4.03 10.39
C PRO A 66 8.00 4.98 9.19
N LEU A 67 8.28 4.44 8.00
CA LEU A 67 8.29 5.23 6.76
C LEU A 67 6.87 5.61 6.37
N CYS A 68 5.96 4.64 6.47
CA CYS A 68 4.55 4.79 6.12
C CYS A 68 3.72 3.69 6.78
N ARG A 69 2.42 3.67 6.49
CA ARG A 69 1.53 2.54 6.80
C ARG A 69 1.16 1.83 5.52
N VAL A 70 1.10 0.50 5.58
CA VAL A 70 0.70 -0.36 4.47
C VAL A 70 -0.50 -1.21 4.88
N TRP A 71 -1.33 -1.57 3.91
CA TRP A 71 -2.43 -2.50 4.14
C TRP A 71 -1.89 -3.91 4.30
N ARG A 72 -2.28 -4.60 5.38
CA ARG A 72 -2.11 -6.05 5.49
C ARG A 72 -2.85 -6.68 4.32
N ASN A 73 -2.18 -7.57 3.61
CA ASN A 73 -2.84 -8.40 2.61
C ASN A 73 -3.91 -9.26 3.32
N PRO A 74 -5.22 -9.06 3.05
CA PRO A 74 -6.27 -9.87 3.65
C PRO A 74 -6.32 -11.30 3.09
N LEU A 75 -5.60 -11.56 1.99
CA LEU A 75 -5.52 -12.85 1.32
C LEU A 75 -4.06 -13.34 1.29
N PRO A 76 -3.49 -13.76 2.43
CA PRO A 76 -2.08 -14.18 2.50
C PRO A 76 -1.74 -15.38 1.60
N ARG A 77 -2.74 -16.13 1.13
CA ARG A 77 -2.59 -17.29 0.22
C ARG A 77 -2.64 -16.94 -1.27
N PHE A 78 -2.98 -15.71 -1.64
CA PHE A 78 -3.08 -15.27 -3.04
C PHE A 78 -2.11 -14.13 -3.31
N LEU A 79 -0.81 -14.41 -3.19
CA LEU A 79 0.18 -13.56 -3.83
C LEU A 79 0.19 -13.90 -5.32
N PRO A 80 -0.02 -12.93 -6.23
CA PRO A 80 0.32 -13.15 -7.63
C PRO A 80 1.80 -13.53 -7.72
N ASP A 81 2.06 -14.48 -8.60
CA ASP A 81 3.30 -15.22 -8.81
C ASP A 81 4.57 -14.37 -8.52
N LEU A 82 5.23 -14.66 -7.39
CA LEU A 82 6.44 -13.95 -6.95
C LEU A 82 7.63 -14.16 -7.91
N GLU A 83 7.49 -15.13 -8.83
CA GLU A 83 8.48 -15.47 -9.87
C GLU A 83 8.35 -14.63 -11.14
N LEU A 84 7.43 -13.64 -11.19
CA LEU A 84 7.35 -12.69 -12.30
C LEU A 84 8.62 -11.83 -12.33
N ARG A 85 9.60 -12.28 -13.12
CA ARG A 85 10.74 -11.46 -13.51
C ARG A 85 10.22 -10.25 -14.28
N PRO A 86 10.82 -9.06 -14.09
CA PRO A 86 10.56 -7.92 -14.96
C PRO A 86 10.68 -8.40 -16.41
N ALA A 87 9.73 -8.00 -17.27
CA ALA A 87 9.94 -8.15 -18.71
C ALA A 87 11.31 -7.54 -19.00
N ALA A 88 12.21 -8.33 -19.60
CA ALA A 88 13.52 -7.84 -19.99
C ALA A 88 13.29 -6.52 -20.74
N SER A 89 13.94 -5.45 -20.27
CA SER A 89 13.90 -4.18 -20.99
C SER A 89 14.42 -4.48 -22.38
N ASN A 90 13.58 -4.37 -23.41
CA ASN A 90 14.04 -4.28 -24.79
C ASN A 90 14.78 -2.95 -24.91
N GLN A 91 16.03 -2.90 -24.44
CA GLN A 91 16.99 -1.99 -25.04
C GLN A 91 17.33 -2.61 -26.39
N ASP A 92 16.74 -2.05 -27.44
CA ASP A 92 17.19 -2.25 -28.81
C ASP A 92 18.69 -1.95 -28.88
N PRO A 93 19.55 -2.91 -29.26
CA PRO A 93 20.97 -2.64 -29.47
C PRO A 93 21.27 -2.01 -30.85
N ASP A 94 20.27 -1.49 -31.56
CA ASP A 94 20.42 -1.10 -32.98
C ASP A 94 20.43 0.41 -33.24
N GLN A 95 21.12 1.16 -32.39
CA GLN A 95 21.50 2.54 -32.71
C GLN A 95 22.90 2.89 -32.19
N ALA A 96 23.88 2.09 -32.60
CA ALA A 96 25.30 2.43 -32.58
C ALA A 96 25.94 1.88 -33.86
N ASP A 97 25.70 2.57 -34.97
CA ASP A 97 26.67 2.87 -36.02
C ASP A 97 25.93 3.21 -37.32
N SER A 98 25.94 4.49 -37.66
CA SER A 98 25.86 4.92 -39.06
C SER A 98 26.95 5.96 -39.23
N SER A 99 28.06 5.48 -39.80
CA SER A 99 29.15 6.25 -40.39
C SER A 99 28.68 7.17 -41.51
#